data_AF-A0A371BKG1-F1
#
_entry.id   AF-A0A371BKG1-F1
#
_cell.length_a   1.000
_cell.length_b   1.000
_cell.length_c   1.000
_cell.angle_alpha   90.00
_cell.angle_beta   90.00
_cell.angle_gamma   90.00
#
_symmetry.space_group_name_H-M   'P 1'
#
loop_
_entity.id
_entity.type
_entity.pdbx_description
1 polymer ?
#
loop_
_entity_poly.entity_id
_entity_poly.type
_entity_poly.pdbx_seq_one_letter_code
_entity_poly.pdbx_strand_id
1 'polypeptide(L)'
;MKNSTLIKGTAAIAVGAALLLGGGGTLAAWNESVSAAPGTIVSGDLNVTAAAGVWTDRAGATINIATYKVVPGDKLTYTQNLTVTLVGNKMAADIVLTGANSVNNFTAANVTISPLLLKTSTGATASRLAPVSGSDTQTVTASTVFEFKSTTSGRSDVATNYNLGDVKYTVQQVVEGAGLVEPQV
;
A
#
# COMPACT_ATOMS: atom_id res chain seq x y z
N MET A 1 -27.43 63.45 -79.55
CA MET A 1 -26.19 64.07 -79.08
C MET A 1 -25.45 63.04 -78.26
N LYS A 2 -24.21 62.73 -78.66
CA LYS A 2 -23.37 61.65 -78.14
C LYS A 2 -22.39 62.20 -77.08
N ASN A 3 -21.73 61.26 -76.40
CA ASN A 3 -20.43 61.34 -75.73
C ASN A 3 -20.50 61.47 -74.20
N SER A 4 -19.66 60.87 -73.38
CA SER A 4 -18.57 59.88 -73.54
C SER A 4 -18.03 59.60 -72.13
N THR A 5 -17.68 58.34 -71.87
CA THR A 5 -16.36 57.92 -71.33
C THR A 5 -15.81 58.50 -70.01
N LEU A 6 -15.65 57.59 -69.03
CA LEU A 6 -14.49 57.36 -68.12
C LEU A 6 -13.58 58.54 -67.71
N ILE A 7 -13.34 58.67 -66.39
CA ILE A 7 -12.06 59.04 -65.71
C ILE A 7 -12.33 58.82 -64.20
N LYS A 8 -11.95 57.69 -63.60
CA LYS A 8 -10.70 57.45 -62.85
C LYS A 8 -10.13 58.68 -62.11
N GLY A 9 -10.22 58.64 -60.78
CA GLY A 9 -9.09 59.03 -59.94
C GLY A 9 -9.29 60.23 -59.05
N THR A 10 -9.60 59.95 -57.78
CA THR A 10 -8.88 60.60 -56.68
C THR A 10 -8.87 59.67 -55.49
N ALA A 11 -7.67 59.18 -55.18
CA ALA A 11 -7.38 58.48 -53.95
C ALA A 11 -7.47 59.46 -52.77
N ALA A 12 -8.09 59.01 -51.68
CA ALA A 12 -7.82 59.55 -50.36
C ALA A 12 -7.59 58.37 -49.42
N ILE A 13 -6.36 57.88 -49.39
CA ILE A 13 -5.88 57.07 -48.28
C ILE A 13 -5.58 58.06 -47.16
N ALA A 14 -6.52 58.23 -46.23
CA ALA A 14 -6.25 58.81 -44.93
C ALA A 14 -5.87 57.66 -43.98
N VAL A 15 -4.57 57.37 -43.91
CA VAL A 15 -4.01 56.60 -42.79
C VAL A 15 -4.19 57.45 -41.54
N GLY A 16 -4.75 56.87 -40.47
CA GLY A 16 -4.59 57.46 -39.15
C GLY A 16 -5.68 57.11 -38.14
N ALA A 17 -5.51 55.95 -37.49
CA ALA A 17 -5.73 55.82 -36.04
C ALA A 17 -6.94 56.55 -35.43
N ALA A 18 -8.16 56.10 -35.76
CA ALA A 18 -9.34 56.49 -34.96
C ALA A 18 -10.48 55.46 -34.98
N LEU A 19 -10.31 54.26 -35.55
CA LEU A 19 -11.29 53.17 -35.37
C LEU A 19 -11.00 52.29 -34.14
N LEU A 20 -10.28 52.85 -33.17
CA LEU A 20 -10.10 52.26 -31.84
C LEU A 20 -10.90 53.01 -30.76
N LEU A 21 -11.80 53.93 -31.12
CA LEU A 21 -12.45 54.83 -30.15
C LEU A 21 -13.96 55.09 -30.39
N GLY A 22 -14.70 54.07 -30.83
CA GLY A 22 -16.02 53.81 -30.24
C GLY A 22 -15.84 52.64 -29.28
N GLY A 23 -15.50 52.80 -28.00
CA GLY A 23 -16.14 53.72 -27.07
C GLY A 23 -17.46 53.14 -26.55
N GLY A 24 -17.46 51.86 -26.13
CA GLY A 24 -18.65 51.22 -25.54
C GLY A 24 -18.70 49.70 -25.74
N GLY A 25 -17.72 48.97 -25.20
CA GLY A 25 -17.87 47.54 -24.91
C GLY A 25 -18.13 46.61 -26.09
N THR A 26 -17.19 46.45 -27.02
CA THR A 26 -17.04 45.14 -27.70
C THR A 26 -16.29 44.19 -26.75
N LEU A 27 -16.82 44.04 -25.54
CA LEU A 27 -16.59 42.83 -24.76
C LEU A 27 -17.28 41.75 -25.58
N ALA A 28 -16.57 40.72 -26.01
CA ALA A 28 -17.25 39.53 -26.47
C ALA A 28 -18.17 39.08 -25.32
N ALA A 29 -19.46 39.38 -25.42
CA ALA A 29 -20.49 39.03 -24.45
C ALA A 29 -20.91 37.56 -24.60
N TRP A 30 -19.99 36.72 -25.05
CA TRP A 30 -20.15 35.30 -25.27
C TRP A 30 -19.10 34.58 -24.43
N ASN A 31 -19.17 34.77 -23.11
CA ASN A 31 -18.57 33.82 -22.19
C ASN A 31 -19.71 32.99 -21.62
N GLU A 32 -19.93 31.80 -22.19
CA GLU A 32 -20.71 30.76 -21.55
C GLU A 32 -19.80 30.01 -20.57
N SER A 33 -20.26 29.88 -19.32
CA SER A 33 -19.68 28.95 -18.37
C SER A 33 -20.74 27.89 -18.07
N VAL A 34 -20.44 26.64 -18.45
CA VAL A 34 -21.22 25.49 -18.02
C VAL A 34 -20.55 24.94 -16.78
N SER A 35 -21.22 25.10 -15.64
CA SER A 35 -20.85 24.39 -14.43
C SER A 35 -21.21 22.91 -14.63
N ALA A 36 -20.21 22.05 -14.81
CA ALA A 36 -20.37 20.63 -14.55
C ALA A 36 -20.35 20.46 -13.02
N ALA A 37 -21.34 19.81 -12.43
CA ALA A 37 -21.32 19.48 -11.00
C ALA A 37 -20.17 18.51 -10.74
N PRO A 38 -19.00 18.97 -10.24
CA PRO A 38 -17.91 18.06 -9.98
C PRO A 38 -18.33 17.28 -8.74
N GLY A 39 -18.52 15.96 -8.90
CA GLY A 39 -18.96 15.10 -7.80
C GLY A 39 -18.01 15.14 -6.60
N THR A 40 -18.43 14.52 -5.50
CA THR A 40 -17.61 14.39 -4.29
C THR A 40 -16.77 13.11 -4.32
N ILE A 41 -15.55 13.18 -3.80
CA ILE A 41 -14.68 12.02 -3.56
C ILE A 41 -14.51 11.84 -2.05
N VAL A 42 -14.47 10.59 -1.60
CA VAL A 42 -14.19 10.21 -0.20
C VAL A 42 -12.86 9.45 -0.11
N SER A 43 -12.14 9.62 0.99
CA SER A 43 -10.92 8.86 1.26
C SER A 43 -11.24 7.41 1.62
N GLY A 44 -10.32 6.50 1.32
CA GLY A 44 -10.35 5.12 1.81
C GLY A 44 -9.98 5.00 3.30
N ASP A 45 -9.92 3.77 3.78
CA ASP A 45 -9.55 3.41 5.15
C ASP A 45 -8.57 2.22 5.14
N LEU A 46 -7.52 2.31 5.97
CA LEU A 46 -6.55 1.25 6.19
C LEU A 46 -6.30 1.11 7.69
N ASN A 47 -6.64 -0.06 8.23
CA ASN A 47 -6.44 -0.36 9.63
C ASN A 47 -6.10 -1.83 9.83
N VAL A 48 -5.43 -2.16 10.95
CA VAL A 48 -5.23 -3.54 11.40
C VAL A 48 -5.45 -3.65 12.89
N THR A 49 -6.22 -4.64 13.29
CA THR A 49 -6.35 -5.05 14.69
C THR A 49 -5.93 -6.50 14.81
N ALA A 50 -5.37 -6.87 15.95
CA ALA A 50 -4.81 -8.20 16.16
C ALA A 50 -5.43 -8.86 17.39
N ALA A 51 -5.81 -10.13 17.25
CA ALA A 51 -6.12 -10.98 18.38
C ALA A 51 -4.85 -11.30 19.20
N ALA A 52 -5.03 -11.92 20.36
CA ALA A 52 -3.88 -12.46 21.10
C ALA A 52 -3.11 -13.48 20.24
N GLY A 53 -1.79 -13.33 20.20
CA GLY A 53 -0.92 -14.28 19.53
C GLY A 53 -0.77 -15.57 20.33
N VAL A 54 -0.61 -16.68 19.64
CA VAL A 54 -0.48 -18.02 20.22
C VAL A 54 0.86 -18.63 19.80
N TRP A 55 1.58 -19.17 20.79
CA TRP A 55 2.79 -19.95 20.57
C TRP A 55 2.49 -21.43 20.68
N THR A 56 2.98 -22.21 19.71
CA THR A 56 2.89 -23.68 19.73
C THR A 56 4.25 -24.31 19.50
N ASP A 57 4.45 -25.50 20.04
CA ASP A 57 5.63 -26.33 19.78
C ASP A 57 5.51 -27.11 18.46
N ARG A 58 6.49 -27.97 18.19
CA ARG A 58 6.52 -28.81 16.98
C ARG A 58 5.33 -29.79 16.89
N ALA A 59 4.77 -30.20 18.03
CA ALA A 59 3.60 -31.08 18.08
C ALA A 59 2.28 -30.31 17.93
N GLY A 60 2.34 -28.97 17.85
CA GLY A 60 1.16 -28.09 17.80
C GLY A 60 0.54 -27.83 19.17
N ALA A 61 1.19 -28.24 20.26
CA ALA A 61 0.71 -27.96 21.60
C ALA A 61 0.97 -26.49 21.96
N THR A 62 -0.03 -25.81 22.53
CA THR A 62 0.14 -24.43 23.00
C THR A 62 1.12 -24.37 24.16
N ILE A 63 2.03 -23.41 24.12
CA ILE A 63 3.09 -23.23 25.13
C ILE A 63 3.03 -21.84 25.76
N ASN A 64 3.46 -21.75 27.02
CA ASN A 64 3.72 -20.47 27.66
C ASN A 64 5.19 -20.09 27.49
N ILE A 65 5.45 -19.11 26.63
CA ILE A 65 6.79 -18.68 26.26
C ILE A 65 7.61 -18.14 27.45
N ALA A 66 6.95 -17.58 28.47
CA ALA A 66 7.63 -17.03 29.65
C ALA A 66 8.33 -18.12 30.50
N THR A 67 7.89 -19.37 30.35
CA THR A 67 8.41 -20.52 31.11
C THR A 67 9.02 -21.61 30.24
N TYR A 68 8.88 -21.50 28.92
CA TYR A 68 9.31 -22.52 27.98
C TYR A 68 10.84 -22.49 27.82
N LYS A 69 11.47 -23.66 27.88
CA LYS A 69 12.91 -23.83 27.72
C LYS A 69 13.18 -24.57 26.42
N VAL A 70 13.63 -23.83 25.41
CA VAL A 70 13.96 -24.40 24.11
C VAL A 70 15.18 -25.32 24.20
N VAL A 71 15.16 -26.40 23.41
CA VAL A 71 16.31 -27.27 23.19
C VAL A 71 16.69 -27.33 21.71
N PRO A 72 17.93 -27.71 21.37
CA PRO A 72 18.31 -27.98 19.99
C PRO A 72 17.33 -28.95 19.33
N GLY A 73 16.73 -28.52 18.21
CA GLY A 73 15.68 -29.25 17.50
C GLY A 73 14.28 -28.68 17.70
N ASP A 74 14.05 -27.75 18.62
CA ASP A 74 12.72 -27.18 18.80
C ASP A 74 12.26 -26.34 17.60
N LYS A 75 10.96 -26.39 17.34
CA LYS A 75 10.27 -25.52 16.38
C LYS A 75 9.11 -24.87 17.10
N LEU A 76 9.17 -23.55 17.23
CA LEU A 76 8.11 -22.77 17.84
C LEU A 76 7.37 -22.00 16.75
N THR A 77 6.06 -22.14 16.69
CA THR A 77 5.22 -21.41 15.73
C THR A 77 4.45 -20.32 16.45
N TYR A 78 4.68 -19.07 16.06
CA TYR A 78 3.85 -17.94 16.44
C TYR A 78 2.72 -17.79 15.42
N THR A 79 1.48 -17.70 15.90
CA THR A 79 0.29 -17.49 15.07
C THR A 79 -0.56 -16.38 15.63
N GLN A 80 -1.06 -15.49 14.78
CA GLN A 80 -1.94 -14.40 15.17
C GLN A 80 -3.00 -14.15 14.10
N ASN A 81 -4.26 -14.00 14.54
CA ASN A 81 -5.34 -13.57 13.66
C ASN A 81 -5.35 -12.04 13.60
N LEU A 82 -5.36 -11.52 12.38
CA LEU A 82 -5.39 -10.09 12.08
C LEU A 82 -6.71 -9.78 11.37
N THR A 83 -7.42 -8.77 11.86
CA THR A 83 -8.56 -8.17 11.16
C THR A 83 -8.08 -6.89 10.50
N VAL A 84 -8.06 -6.91 9.17
CA VAL A 84 -7.56 -5.81 8.33
C VAL A 84 -8.75 -5.09 7.73
N THR A 85 -8.84 -3.78 7.94
CA THR A 85 -9.71 -2.88 7.18
C THR A 85 -8.95 -2.41 5.96
N LEU A 86 -9.52 -2.59 4.76
CA LEU A 86 -8.87 -2.25 3.50
C LEU A 86 -9.89 -1.72 2.50
N VAL A 87 -10.12 -0.41 2.52
CA VAL A 87 -11.12 0.28 1.70
C VAL A 87 -10.43 1.23 0.74
N GLY A 88 -10.61 1.02 -0.56
CA GLY A 88 -10.15 1.94 -1.61
C GLY A 88 -10.02 1.29 -2.98
N ASN A 89 -10.33 2.04 -4.04
CA ASN A 89 -10.44 1.49 -5.41
C ASN A 89 -9.13 1.00 -6.04
N LYS A 90 -7.97 1.40 -5.48
CA LYS A 90 -6.62 1.00 -5.94
C LYS A 90 -5.71 0.66 -4.77
N MET A 91 -6.30 0.20 -3.67
CA MET A 91 -5.59 -0.09 -2.44
C MET A 91 -5.18 -1.56 -2.42
N ALA A 92 -3.95 -1.81 -2.01
CA ALA A 92 -3.50 -3.13 -1.58
C ALA A 92 -2.74 -2.98 -0.27
N ALA A 93 -2.52 -4.09 0.43
CA ALA A 93 -1.70 -4.09 1.63
C ALA A 93 -0.86 -5.35 1.75
N ASP A 94 0.38 -5.17 2.23
CA ASP A 94 1.27 -6.26 2.60
C ASP A 94 1.30 -6.37 4.13
N ILE A 95 1.31 -7.61 4.64
CA ILE A 95 1.59 -7.87 6.05
C ILE A 95 3.08 -8.16 6.18
N VAL A 96 3.73 -7.51 7.13
CA VAL A 96 5.17 -7.60 7.32
C VAL A 96 5.50 -8.10 8.72
N LEU A 97 6.36 -9.11 8.80
CA LEU A 97 6.95 -9.56 10.05
C LEU A 97 8.07 -8.60 10.46
N THR A 98 8.01 -8.06 11.67
CA THR A 98 9.07 -7.21 12.24
C THR A 98 9.46 -7.69 13.63
N GLY A 99 10.67 -7.33 14.08
CA GLY A 99 11.21 -7.71 15.39
C GLY A 99 11.66 -9.16 15.53
N ALA A 100 11.52 -9.98 14.49
CA ALA A 100 12.06 -11.34 14.44
C ALA A 100 13.51 -11.31 13.93
N ASN A 101 14.49 -11.73 14.75
CA ASN A 101 15.91 -11.73 14.40
C ASN A 101 16.63 -12.97 14.97
N SER A 102 17.40 -13.69 14.17
CA SER A 102 18.19 -14.83 14.63
C SER A 102 19.31 -14.45 15.61
N VAL A 103 19.78 -13.19 15.57
CA VAL A 103 20.73 -12.61 16.53
C VAL A 103 19.97 -11.88 17.62
N ASN A 104 19.51 -12.63 18.62
CA ASN A 104 18.72 -12.10 19.72
C ASN A 104 19.19 -12.74 21.03
N ASN A 105 20.42 -12.38 21.41
CA ASN A 105 21.26 -13.02 22.44
C ASN A 105 21.69 -14.47 22.12
N PHE A 106 21.00 -15.14 21.20
CA PHE A 106 21.43 -16.42 20.64
C PHE A 106 22.47 -16.22 19.54
N THR A 107 23.26 -17.26 19.34
CA THR A 107 24.17 -17.35 18.20
C THR A 107 23.35 -17.46 16.91
N ALA A 108 23.59 -16.56 15.94
CA ALA A 108 22.82 -16.47 14.68
C ALA A 108 22.69 -17.82 13.95
N ALA A 109 23.74 -18.63 13.98
CA ALA A 109 23.79 -19.91 13.29
C ALA A 109 22.84 -20.96 13.90
N ASN A 110 22.43 -20.80 15.16
CA ASN A 110 21.61 -21.74 15.91
C ASN A 110 20.11 -21.50 15.76
N VAL A 111 19.69 -20.35 15.24
CA VAL A 111 18.27 -20.01 15.07
C VAL A 111 17.99 -19.68 13.62
N THR A 112 16.90 -20.21 13.09
CA THR A 112 16.38 -19.85 11.76
C THR A 112 14.93 -19.49 11.87
N ILE A 113 14.54 -18.41 11.19
CA ILE A 113 13.19 -17.88 11.22
C ILE A 113 12.62 -18.04 9.82
N SER A 114 11.49 -18.73 9.72
CA SER A 114 10.79 -18.88 8.45
C SER A 114 10.20 -17.53 8.00
N PRO A 115 10.03 -17.30 6.69
CA PRO A 115 9.24 -16.18 6.22
C PRO A 115 7.83 -16.17 6.83
N LEU A 116 7.20 -15.01 6.85
CA LEU A 116 5.78 -14.89 7.16
C LEU A 116 4.97 -15.79 6.22
N LEU A 117 4.10 -16.61 6.79
CA LEU A 117 3.02 -17.28 6.08
C LEU A 117 1.70 -16.64 6.45
N LEU A 118 0.98 -16.15 5.45
CA LEU A 118 -0.33 -15.53 5.60
C LEU A 118 -1.41 -16.39 4.95
N LYS A 119 -2.47 -16.68 5.69
CA LYS A 119 -3.64 -17.40 5.18
C LYS A 119 -4.90 -16.55 5.28
N THR A 120 -5.75 -16.62 4.27
CA THR A 120 -7.10 -16.04 4.33
C THR A 120 -8.02 -16.90 5.20
N SER A 121 -9.23 -16.42 5.47
CA SER A 121 -10.28 -17.19 6.16
C SER A 121 -10.67 -18.49 5.43
N THR A 122 -10.44 -18.60 4.12
CA THR A 122 -10.65 -19.82 3.34
C THR A 122 -9.47 -20.80 3.41
N GLY A 123 -8.39 -20.44 4.10
CA GLY A 123 -7.17 -21.23 4.22
C GLY A 123 -6.19 -21.08 3.05
N ALA A 124 -6.53 -20.27 2.04
CA ALA A 124 -5.65 -19.99 0.92
C ALA A 124 -4.47 -19.11 1.35
N THR A 125 -3.28 -19.39 0.84
CA THR A 125 -2.10 -18.55 1.09
C THR A 125 -2.24 -17.23 0.34
N ALA A 126 -1.91 -16.12 1.01
CA ALA A 126 -1.89 -14.79 0.42
C ALA A 126 -0.48 -14.19 0.52
N SER A 127 0.00 -13.57 -0.57
CA SER A 127 1.22 -12.76 -0.56
C SER A 127 0.94 -11.26 -0.39
N ARG A 128 -0.28 -10.84 -0.76
CA ARG A 128 -0.78 -9.46 -0.71
C ARG A 128 -2.28 -9.48 -0.47
N LEU A 129 -2.79 -8.46 0.20
CA LEU A 129 -4.21 -8.26 0.47
C LEU A 129 -4.78 -7.21 -0.48
N ALA A 130 -6.02 -7.44 -0.92
CA ALA A 130 -6.81 -6.55 -1.74
C ALA A 130 -8.22 -6.44 -1.14
N PRO A 131 -8.95 -5.32 -1.35
CA PRO A 131 -10.29 -5.13 -0.83
C PRO A 131 -11.21 -6.30 -1.17
N VAL A 132 -12.04 -6.70 -0.21
CA VAL A 132 -13.00 -7.80 -0.36
C VAL A 132 -14.37 -7.24 -0.74
N SER A 133 -15.02 -7.82 -1.74
CA SER A 133 -16.36 -7.37 -2.14
C SER A 133 -17.37 -7.63 -1.02
N GLY A 134 -18.16 -6.61 -0.69
CA GLY A 134 -19.24 -6.71 0.30
C GLY A 134 -18.80 -6.63 1.77
N SER A 135 -17.52 -6.33 2.05
CA SER A 135 -17.03 -6.09 3.41
C SER A 135 -15.84 -5.14 3.41
N ASP A 136 -15.83 -4.18 4.34
CA ASP A 136 -14.68 -3.29 4.54
C ASP A 136 -13.50 -3.98 5.24
N THR A 137 -13.77 -5.14 5.85
CA THR A 137 -12.80 -5.90 6.64
C THR A 137 -12.61 -7.32 6.15
N GLN A 138 -11.41 -7.86 6.38
CA GLN A 138 -11.08 -9.27 6.16
C GLN A 138 -10.23 -9.80 7.31
N THR A 139 -10.43 -11.07 7.68
CA THR A 139 -9.59 -11.76 8.65
C THR A 139 -8.55 -12.61 7.93
N VAL A 140 -7.31 -12.49 8.37
CA VAL A 140 -6.17 -13.29 7.91
C VAL A 140 -5.41 -13.85 9.09
N THR A 141 -4.81 -15.02 8.93
CA THR A 141 -3.97 -15.66 9.94
C THR A 141 -2.52 -15.55 9.52
N ALA A 142 -1.73 -14.78 10.28
CA ALA A 142 -0.30 -14.64 10.10
C ALA A 142 0.43 -15.67 10.98
N SER A 143 1.46 -16.31 10.43
CA SER A 143 2.25 -17.29 11.15
C SER A 143 3.74 -17.26 10.78
N THR A 144 4.59 -17.59 11.74
CA THR A 144 6.05 -17.61 11.58
C THR A 144 6.63 -18.71 12.46
N VAL A 145 7.59 -19.47 11.91
CA VAL A 145 8.26 -20.55 12.64
C VAL A 145 9.67 -20.14 13.02
N PHE A 146 10.01 -20.31 14.29
CA PHE A 146 11.35 -20.19 14.85
C PHE A 146 11.91 -21.60 15.05
N GLU A 147 12.94 -21.95 14.30
CA GLU A 147 13.66 -23.21 14.40
C GLU A 147 14.96 -23.01 15.19
N PHE A 148 15.05 -23.69 16.33
CA PHE A 148 16.27 -23.84 17.10
C PHE A 148 16.99 -25.08 16.59
N LYS A 149 18.13 -24.90 15.93
CA LYS A 149 18.73 -25.97 15.12
C LYS A 149 19.16 -27.16 15.96
N SER A 150 18.84 -28.36 15.49
CA SER A 150 19.32 -29.61 16.10
C SER A 150 20.84 -29.80 15.98
N THR A 151 21.49 -29.05 15.10
CA THR A 151 22.94 -29.08 14.88
C THR A 151 23.71 -28.16 15.84
N THR A 152 23.02 -27.46 16.75
CA THR A 152 23.68 -26.65 17.78
C THR A 152 24.53 -27.55 18.68
N SER A 153 25.83 -27.26 18.75
CA SER A 153 26.80 -28.13 19.40
C SER A 153 27.28 -27.58 20.76
N GLY A 154 27.74 -28.50 21.61
CA GLY A 154 28.30 -28.16 22.92
C GLY A 154 27.28 -27.48 23.83
N ARG A 155 27.71 -26.40 24.49
CA ARG A 155 26.90 -25.61 25.44
C ARG A 155 26.52 -24.23 24.87
N SER A 156 26.47 -24.09 23.55
CA SER A 156 26.08 -22.84 22.91
C SER A 156 24.64 -22.45 23.31
N ASP A 157 24.44 -21.18 23.64
CA ASP A 157 23.17 -20.57 24.02
C ASP A 157 22.44 -21.21 25.24
N VAL A 158 23.15 -22.00 26.06
CA VAL A 158 22.57 -22.59 27.28
C VAL A 158 22.28 -21.50 28.32
N ALA A 159 21.07 -21.53 28.88
CA ALA A 159 20.58 -20.55 29.86
C ALA A 159 20.57 -19.10 29.34
N THR A 160 20.59 -18.93 28.02
CA THR A 160 20.44 -17.64 27.35
C THR A 160 18.97 -17.33 27.10
N ASN A 161 18.59 -16.05 27.18
CA ASN A 161 17.24 -15.60 26.89
C ASN A 161 17.10 -15.09 25.44
N TYR A 162 16.25 -15.73 24.64
CA TYR A 162 15.84 -15.22 23.34
C TYR A 162 14.63 -14.28 23.52
N ASN A 163 14.75 -13.00 23.17
CA ASN A 163 13.68 -12.02 23.40
C ASN A 163 12.61 -12.04 22.30
N LEU A 164 11.45 -12.65 22.55
CA LEU A 164 10.33 -12.67 21.59
C LEU A 164 9.39 -11.46 21.70
N GLY A 165 9.63 -10.53 22.64
CA GLY A 165 8.73 -9.41 22.93
C GLY A 165 8.56 -8.41 21.79
N ASP A 166 9.50 -8.36 20.85
CA ASP A 166 9.48 -7.43 19.72
C ASP A 166 8.79 -7.99 18.46
N VAL A 167 8.47 -9.29 18.45
CA VAL A 167 7.88 -9.97 17.30
C VAL A 167 6.45 -9.47 17.06
N LYS A 168 6.22 -8.88 15.89
CA LYS A 168 4.91 -8.31 15.53
C LYS A 168 4.66 -8.35 14.03
N TYR A 169 3.38 -8.38 13.67
CA TYR A 169 2.89 -8.23 12.30
C TYR A 169 2.36 -6.81 12.09
N THR A 170 2.83 -6.14 11.06
CA THR A 170 2.39 -4.79 10.69
C THR A 170 1.75 -4.79 9.32
N VAL A 171 0.76 -3.90 9.11
CA VAL A 171 0.18 -3.67 7.79
C VAL A 171 0.89 -2.51 7.11
N GLN A 172 1.20 -2.66 5.82
CA GLN A 172 1.75 -1.59 5.00
C GLN A 172 0.90 -1.41 3.75
N GLN A 173 0.49 -0.18 3.49
CA GLN A 173 -0.23 0.15 2.27
C GLN A 173 0.68 -0.01 1.05
N VAL A 174 0.14 -0.55 -0.02
CA VAL A 174 0.75 -0.56 -1.35
C VAL A 174 -0.28 -0.02 -2.34
N VAL A 175 0.16 0.78 -3.30
CA VAL A 175 -0.70 1.20 -4.41
C VAL A 175 -0.77 0.05 -5.42
N GLU A 176 -1.98 -0.36 -5.76
CA GLU A 176 -2.18 -1.38 -6.80
C GLU A 176 -1.59 -0.87 -8.13
N GLY A 177 -0.61 -1.60 -8.68
CA GLY A 177 0.10 -1.24 -9.92
C GLY A 177 1.39 -0.43 -9.77
N ALA A 178 1.79 -0.02 -8.56
CA ALA A 178 3.11 0.58 -8.33
C ALA A 178 4.22 -0.48 -8.53
N GLY A 179 4.81 -0.51 -9.73
CA GLY A 179 5.78 -1.51 -10.17
C GLY A 179 5.69 -1.85 -11.67
N LEU A 180 4.63 -1.43 -12.36
CA LEU A 180 4.56 -1.49 -13.81
C LEU A 180 5.23 -0.24 -14.39
N VAL A 181 6.55 -0.30 -14.58
CA VAL A 181 7.23 0.66 -15.47
C VAL A 181 6.66 0.43 -16.86
N GLU A 182 5.98 1.43 -17.39
CA GLU A 182 5.45 1.45 -18.76
C GLU A 182 6.58 1.10 -19.74
N PRO A 183 6.39 0.16 -20.70
CA PRO A 183 7.38 -0.04 -21.73
C PRO A 183 7.52 1.28 -22.49
N GLN A 184 8.71 1.88 -22.43
CA GLN A 184 9.04 3.02 -23.28
C GLN A 184 8.85 2.56 -24.73
N VAL A 185 7.85 3.12 -25.40
CA VAL A 185 7.63 2.96 -26.84
C VAL A 185 8.65 3.81 -27.59
#